data_AF-A0A497Q3T5-F1
#
_entry.id   AF-A0A497Q3T5-F1
#
_cell.length_a   1.000
_cell.length_b   1.000
_cell.length_c   1.000
_cell.angle_alpha   90.00
_cell.angle_beta   90.00
_cell.angle_gamma   90.00
#
_symmetry.space_group_name_H-M   'P 1'
#
loop_
_entity.id
_entity.type
_entity.pdbx_description
1 polymer ?
#
loop_
_entity_poly.entity_id
_entity_poly.type
_entity_poly.pdbx_seq_one_letter_code
_entity_poly.pdbx_strand_id
1 'polypeptide(L)'
;MVNPAAEEFLRERYLGPREDWKALCERVATFLADDDDDRRKFFQMLYSCDALPNSPTLMNSGTELGYLSACNLVPVPDDLEGIMDAAKSSAMIQRNGGGVGFNFSELRPTNDRICGTGGTSSGVIS
;
A
#
# COMPACT_ATOMS: atom_id res chain seq x y z
N MET A 1 22.12 6.47 15.58
CA MET A 1 21.83 7.91 15.37
C MET A 1 21.71 8.11 13.86
N VAL A 2 20.56 8.60 13.38
CA VAL A 2 20.37 8.87 11.94
C VAL A 2 21.25 10.06 11.55
N ASN A 3 21.82 10.04 10.36
CA ASN A 3 22.65 11.15 9.90
C ASN A 3 21.78 12.35 9.49
N PRO A 4 22.35 13.57 9.36
CA PRO A 4 21.57 14.77 9.07
C PRO A 4 20.77 14.73 7.77
N ALA A 5 21.31 14.09 6.72
CA ALA A 5 20.62 13.96 5.43
C ALA A 5 19.38 13.06 5.53
N ALA A 6 19.47 11.99 6.31
CA ALA A 6 18.33 11.12 6.57
C ALA A 6 17.27 11.83 7.42
N GLU A 7 17.70 12.67 8.38
CA GLU A 7 16.77 13.46 9.19
C GLU A 7 15.97 14.46 8.35
N GLU A 8 16.61 15.12 7.37
CA GLU A 8 15.94 15.98 6.41
C GLU A 8 14.86 15.22 5.61
N PHE A 9 15.22 14.06 5.04
CA PHE A 9 14.28 13.23 4.28
C PHE A 9 13.12 12.70 5.14
N LEU A 10 13.39 12.33 6.39
CA LEU A 10 12.36 11.90 7.35
C LEU A 10 11.37 13.03 7.65
N ARG A 11 11.86 14.27 7.83
CA ARG A 11 11.02 15.45 8.07
C ARG A 11 10.12 15.78 6.89
N GLU A 12 10.60 15.60 5.66
CA GLU A 12 9.82 15.90 4.46
C GLU A 12 8.67 14.91 4.23
N ARG A 13 8.80 13.66 4.68
CA ARG A 13 7.93 12.57 4.20
C ARG A 13 7.30 11.67 5.27
N TYR A 14 7.90 11.55 6.45
CA TYR A 14 7.54 10.49 7.41
C TYR A 14 7.16 11.00 8.79
N LEU A 15 7.77 12.09 9.24
CA LEU A 15 7.55 12.63 10.59
C LEU A 15 6.22 13.40 10.65
N GLY A 16 5.41 13.08 11.66
CA GLY A 16 4.24 13.86 12.02
C GLY A 16 4.58 15.25 12.58
N PRO A 17 3.57 16.10 12.83
CA PRO A 17 3.79 17.42 13.39
C PRO A 17 4.55 17.36 14.73
N ARG A 18 5.75 17.94 14.78
CA ARG A 18 6.66 17.94 15.95
C ARG A 18 7.18 16.55 16.37
N GLU A 19 7.12 15.57 15.47
CA GLU A 19 7.70 14.25 15.67
C GLU A 19 9.20 14.27 15.33
N ASP A 20 10.01 13.59 16.13
CA ASP A 20 11.42 13.30 15.83
C ASP A 20 11.61 11.80 15.55
N TRP A 21 12.84 11.38 15.21
CA TRP A 21 13.11 9.97 14.90
C TRP A 21 12.72 9.01 16.02
N LYS A 22 12.97 9.40 17.28
CA LYS A 22 12.67 8.54 18.43
C LYS A 22 11.16 8.40 18.59
N ALA A 23 10.43 9.52 18.55
CA ALA A 23 8.98 9.54 18.66
C ALA A 23 8.31 8.74 17.52
N LEU A 24 8.83 8.83 16.28
CA LEU A 24 8.35 8.01 15.17
C LEU A 24 8.57 6.51 15.43
N CYS A 25 9.76 6.11 15.92
CA CYS A 25 10.02 4.72 16.28
C CYS A 25 9.09 4.25 17.40
N GLU A 26 8.84 5.08 18.42
CA GLU A 26 7.92 4.77 19.52
C GLU A 26 6.48 4.60 19.02
N ARG A 27 6.00 5.50 18.16
CA ARG A 27 4.65 5.41 17.56
C ARG A 27 4.48 4.12 16.76
N VAL A 28 5.40 3.85 15.85
CA VAL A 28 5.33 2.66 14.98
C VAL A 28 5.43 1.38 15.82
N ALA A 29 6.39 1.31 16.75
CA ALA A 29 6.55 0.13 17.62
C ALA A 29 5.32 -0.11 18.51
N THR A 30 4.72 0.96 19.05
CA THR A 30 3.54 0.85 19.90
C THR A 30 2.31 0.42 19.10
N PHE A 31 2.16 0.89 17.86
CA PHE A 31 1.02 0.52 17.02
C PHE A 31 1.09 -0.94 16.54
N LEU A 32 2.29 -1.44 16.26
CA LEU A 32 2.49 -2.78 15.70
C LEU A 32 2.58 -3.88 16.76
N ALA A 33 2.86 -3.54 18.02
CA ALA A 33 3.08 -4.52 19.07
C ALA A 33 1.79 -4.98 19.73
N ASP A 34 1.68 -6.30 19.95
CA ASP A 34 0.59 -6.90 20.73
C ASP A 34 0.83 -6.79 22.25
N ASP A 35 2.10 -6.75 22.67
CA ASP A 35 2.50 -6.64 24.08
C ASP A 35 3.72 -5.74 24.31
N ASP A 36 4.06 -5.56 25.59
CA ASP A 36 5.15 -4.70 26.06
C ASP A 36 6.54 -5.20 25.63
N ASP A 37 6.71 -6.51 25.45
CA ASP A 37 8.00 -7.09 25.05
C ASP A 37 8.22 -6.93 23.54
N ASP A 38 7.19 -7.12 22.73
CA ASP A 38 7.24 -6.84 21.28
C ASP A 38 7.42 -5.36 21.01
N ARG A 39 6.77 -4.47 21.77
CA ARG A 39 6.99 -3.01 21.67
C ARG A 39 8.46 -2.67 21.88
N ARG A 40 9.12 -3.26 22.89
CA ARG A 40 10.55 -3.03 23.16
C ARG A 40 11.42 -3.55 22.02
N LYS A 41 11.16 -4.76 21.52
CA LYS A 41 11.92 -5.35 20.40
C LYS A 41 11.79 -4.51 19.13
N PHE A 42 10.56 -4.15 18.75
CA PHE A 42 10.31 -3.34 17.55
C PHE A 42 10.93 -1.96 17.67
N PHE A 43 10.77 -1.28 18.82
CA PHE A 43 11.42 0.00 19.04
C PHE A 43 12.94 -0.11 18.89
N GLN A 44 13.55 -1.14 19.49
CA GLN A 44 14.98 -1.34 19.41
C GLN A 44 15.44 -1.54 17.96
N MET A 45 14.78 -2.44 17.21
CA MET A 45 15.10 -2.73 15.80
C MET A 45 14.95 -1.50 14.89
N LEU A 46 13.89 -0.71 15.10
CA LEU A 46 13.66 0.53 14.37
C LEU A 46 14.74 1.56 14.71
N TYR A 47 14.95 1.83 16.00
CA TYR A 47 15.83 2.90 16.46
C TYR A 47 17.30 2.65 16.13
N SER A 48 17.74 1.38 16.14
CA SER A 48 19.07 0.96 15.69
C SER A 48 19.22 0.89 14.17
N CYS A 49 18.11 0.99 13.42
CA CYS A 49 18.03 0.75 11.98
C CYS A 49 18.44 -0.67 11.56
N ASP A 50 18.28 -1.67 12.45
CA ASP A 50 18.51 -3.08 12.10
C ASP A 50 17.45 -3.61 11.13
N ALA A 51 16.22 -3.09 11.24
CA ALA A 51 15.15 -3.35 10.30
C ALA A 51 14.16 -2.17 10.25
N LEU A 52 13.69 -1.85 9.04
CA LEU A 52 12.66 -0.84 8.82
C LEU A 52 11.48 -1.46 8.05
N PRO A 53 10.23 -1.19 8.44
CA PRO A 53 9.08 -1.58 7.67
C PRO A 53 8.94 -0.70 6.41
N ASN A 54 7.98 -1.03 5.55
CA ASN A 54 7.72 -0.27 4.33
C ASN A 54 7.29 1.19 4.63
N SER A 55 7.29 2.03 3.60
CA SER A 55 6.95 3.44 3.75
C SER A 55 5.55 3.69 4.33
N PRO A 56 4.45 3.07 3.85
CA PRO A 56 3.13 3.29 4.44
C PRO A 56 3.04 2.88 5.91
N THR A 57 3.77 1.85 6.35
CA THR A 57 3.80 1.48 7.77
C THR A 57 4.45 2.57 8.61
N LEU A 58 5.59 3.14 8.17
CA LEU A 58 6.23 4.25 8.88
C LEU A 58 5.34 5.50 8.93
N MET A 59 4.70 5.82 7.81
CA MET A 59 3.87 7.02 7.66
C MET A 59 2.53 6.92 8.41
N ASN A 60 1.89 5.75 8.40
CA ASN A 60 0.47 5.61 8.75
C ASN A 60 0.20 4.83 10.04
N SER A 61 1.21 4.22 10.67
CA SER A 61 1.02 3.55 11.96
C SER A 61 0.54 4.53 13.02
N GLY A 62 -0.59 4.25 13.64
CA GLY A 62 -1.17 5.12 14.67
C GLY A 62 -1.77 6.43 14.16
N THR A 63 -1.95 6.60 12.84
CA THR A 63 -2.65 7.76 12.25
C THR A 63 -4.08 7.38 11.86
N GLU A 64 -4.93 8.38 11.58
CA GLU A 64 -6.32 8.14 11.17
C GLU A 64 -6.45 7.37 9.84
N LEU A 65 -5.45 7.48 8.94
CA LEU A 65 -5.50 6.78 7.65
C LEU A 65 -5.33 5.27 7.83
N GLY A 66 -4.45 4.82 8.74
CA GLY A 66 -4.28 3.41 9.10
C GLY A 66 -3.89 2.45 7.96
N TYR A 67 -3.55 2.95 6.78
CA TYR A 67 -3.25 2.13 5.61
C TYR A 67 -1.76 1.75 5.57
N LEU A 68 -1.42 0.53 6.00
CA LEU A 68 -0.03 0.08 6.20
C LEU A 68 0.58 -0.66 4.99
N SER A 69 -0.24 -1.10 4.05
CA SER A 69 0.20 -1.89 2.90
C SER A 69 0.50 -1.01 1.69
N ALA A 70 1.59 -1.28 0.98
CA ALA A 70 1.98 -0.50 -0.20
C ALA A 70 1.52 -1.12 -1.53
N CYS A 71 1.48 -2.45 -1.62
CA CYS A 71 1.34 -3.16 -2.89
C CYS A 71 0.10 -4.04 -2.86
N ASN A 72 -0.74 -3.93 -3.90
CA ASN A 72 -1.99 -4.68 -4.02
C ASN A 72 -2.07 -5.34 -5.39
N LEU A 73 -2.70 -6.51 -5.45
CA LEU A 73 -3.01 -7.21 -6.70
C LEU A 73 -4.53 -7.28 -6.86
N VAL A 74 -5.04 -6.80 -8.00
CA VAL A 74 -6.48 -6.77 -8.30
C VAL A 74 -6.76 -7.73 -9.48
N PRO A 75 -7.56 -8.79 -9.29
CA PRO A 75 -8.02 -9.63 -10.39
C PRO A 75 -9.03 -8.88 -11.25
N VAL A 76 -9.04 -9.16 -12.56
CA VAL A 76 -9.97 -8.55 -13.51
C VAL A 76 -10.80 -9.65 -14.19
N PRO A 77 -12.04 -9.89 -13.74
CA PRO A 77 -12.94 -10.89 -14.31
C PRO A 77 -13.31 -10.60 -15.76
N ASP A 78 -13.65 -11.64 -16.52
CA ASP A 78 -14.00 -11.58 -17.95
C ASP A 78 -15.46 -11.16 -18.25
N ASP A 79 -15.92 -10.14 -17.54
CA ASP A 79 -17.23 -9.50 -17.74
C ASP A 79 -17.15 -8.00 -17.42
N LEU A 80 -18.10 -7.22 -17.98
CA LEU A 80 -18.04 -5.75 -17.89
C LEU A 80 -18.23 -5.25 -16.45
N GLU A 81 -19.03 -5.93 -15.64
CA GLU A 81 -19.26 -5.54 -14.25
C GLU A 81 -17.98 -5.75 -13.43
N GLY A 82 -17.34 -6.92 -13.58
CA GLY A 82 -16.04 -7.23 -12.98
C GLY A 82 -14.93 -6.28 -13.41
N ILE A 83 -14.86 -5.88 -14.68
CA ILE A 83 -13.89 -4.89 -15.16
C ILE A 83 -14.09 -3.54 -14.46
N MET A 84 -15.34 -3.07 -14.34
CA MET A 84 -15.65 -1.80 -13.70
C MET A 84 -15.42 -1.83 -12.18
N ASP A 85 -15.71 -2.96 -11.54
CA ASP A 85 -15.43 -3.16 -10.11
C ASP A 85 -13.92 -3.22 -9.82
N ALA A 86 -13.13 -3.83 -10.70
CA ALA A 86 -11.67 -3.83 -10.61
C ALA A 86 -11.12 -2.39 -10.76
N ALA A 87 -11.63 -1.61 -11.71
CA ALA A 87 -11.26 -0.22 -11.91
C ALA A 87 -11.60 0.65 -10.68
N LYS A 88 -12.80 0.48 -10.13
CA LYS A 88 -13.24 1.16 -8.89
C LYS A 88 -12.35 0.79 -7.71
N SER A 89 -12.05 -0.49 -7.53
CA SER A 89 -11.18 -0.99 -6.46
C SER A 89 -9.78 -0.39 -6.56
N SER A 90 -9.22 -0.34 -7.77
CA SER A 90 -7.94 0.31 -8.03
C SER A 90 -7.97 1.79 -7.65
N ALA A 91 -9.01 2.53 -8.05
CA ALA A 91 -9.14 3.95 -7.70
C ALA A 91 -9.19 4.17 -6.18
N MET A 92 -9.88 3.30 -5.44
CA MET A 92 -9.95 3.36 -3.97
C MET A 92 -8.59 3.04 -3.32
N ILE A 93 -7.84 2.06 -3.84
CA ILE A 93 -6.50 1.74 -3.36
C ILE A 93 -5.54 2.92 -3.60
N GLN A 94 -5.55 3.47 -4.81
CA GLN A 94 -4.70 4.61 -5.19
C GLN A 94 -5.01 5.86 -4.37
N ARG A 95 -6.30 6.10 -4.06
CA ARG A 95 -6.72 7.19 -3.15
C ARG A 95 -6.03 7.08 -1.78
N ASN A 96 -5.82 5.86 -1.29
CA ASN A 96 -5.17 5.61 0.01
C ASN A 96 -3.64 5.58 -0.10
N GLY A 97 -3.06 5.85 -1.27
CA GLY A 97 -1.61 5.84 -1.52
C GLY A 97 -1.02 4.47 -1.82
N GLY A 98 -1.87 3.46 -2.10
CA GLY A 98 -1.43 2.12 -2.50
C GLY A 98 -1.11 2.01 -3.99
N GLY A 99 -0.09 1.22 -4.31
CA GLY A 99 0.16 0.73 -5.66
C GLY A 99 -0.76 -0.43 -6.03
N VAL A 100 -1.07 -0.55 -7.32
CA VAL A 100 -1.96 -1.57 -7.86
C VAL A 100 -1.27 -2.29 -9.02
N GLY A 101 -1.20 -3.61 -8.94
CA GLY A 101 -0.99 -4.49 -10.06
C GLY A 101 -2.31 -5.16 -10.46
N PHE A 102 -2.50 -5.41 -11.75
CA PHE A 102 -3.69 -6.08 -12.26
C PHE A 102 -3.33 -7.47 -12.77
N ASN A 103 -4.21 -8.43 -12.51
CA ASN A 103 -4.18 -9.73 -13.18
C ASN A 103 -5.22 -9.75 -14.31
N PHE A 104 -4.74 -9.65 -15.55
CA PHE A 104 -5.58 -9.67 -16.75
C PHE A 104 -5.68 -11.05 -17.40
N SER A 105 -5.16 -12.11 -16.79
CA SER A 105 -5.11 -13.45 -17.41
C SER A 105 -6.48 -14.07 -17.71
N GLU A 106 -7.53 -13.62 -17.03
CA GLU A 106 -8.90 -14.11 -17.26
C GLU A 106 -9.58 -13.42 -18.44
N LEU A 107 -9.15 -12.21 -18.81
CA LEU A 107 -9.79 -11.44 -19.87
C LEU A 107 -9.62 -12.11 -21.24
N ARG A 108 -10.73 -12.22 -21.97
CA ARG A 108 -10.73 -12.77 -23.32
C ARG A 108 -9.89 -11.93 -24.29
N PRO A 109 -9.24 -12.56 -25.28
CA PRO A 109 -8.41 -11.85 -26.25
C PRO A 109 -9.26 -11.05 -27.25
N THR A 110 -8.59 -10.19 -28.02
CA THR A 110 -9.21 -9.48 -29.15
C THR A 110 -9.82 -10.47 -30.14
N ASN A 111 -10.95 -10.10 -30.72
CA ASN A 111 -11.77 -10.90 -31.65
C ASN A 111 -12.51 -12.11 -31.02
N ASP A 112 -12.38 -12.35 -29.71
CA ASP A 112 -13.18 -13.40 -29.08
C ASP A 112 -14.67 -13.03 -29.04
N ARG A 113 -15.55 -14.03 -29.12
CA ARG A 113 -16.99 -13.82 -29.30
C ARG A 113 -17.66 -13.34 -28.01
N ILE A 114 -18.54 -12.35 -28.13
CA ILE A 114 -19.40 -11.90 -27.02
C ILE A 114 -20.80 -12.49 -27.21
N CYS A 115 -21.18 -13.44 -26.35
CA CYS A 115 -22.46 -14.15 -26.46
C CYS A 115 -23.67 -13.21 -26.41
N GLY A 116 -23.65 -12.20 -25.55
CA GLY A 116 -24.81 -11.32 -25.31
C GLY A 116 -25.10 -10.33 -26.44
N THR A 117 -24.07 -9.76 -27.09
CA THR A 117 -24.23 -8.73 -28.12
C THR A 117 -24.07 -9.28 -29.55
N GLY A 118 -23.53 -10.49 -29.70
CA GLY A 118 -23.19 -11.06 -31.01
C GLY A 118 -21.96 -10.44 -31.67
N GLY A 119 -21.32 -9.45 -31.02
CA GLY A 119 -20.09 -8.84 -31.47
C GLY A 119 -18.83 -9.59 -31.04
N THR A 120 -17.69 -8.94 -31.20
CA THR A 120 -16.38 -9.44 -30.79
C THR A 120 -15.72 -8.51 -29.77
N SER A 121 -14.87 -9.08 -28.92
CA SER A 121 -14.08 -8.35 -27.92
C SER A 121 -13.00 -7.49 -28.57
N SER A 122 -12.76 -6.30 -28.02
CA SER A 122 -11.59 -5.47 -28.35
C SER A 122 -10.30 -5.97 -27.67
N GLY A 123 -10.41 -6.84 -26.67
CA GLY A 123 -9.28 -7.36 -25.88
C GLY A 123 -8.81 -6.40 -24.78
N VAL A 124 -7.77 -6.82 -24.04
CA VAL A 124 -7.33 -6.22 -22.76
C VAL A 124 -6.83 -4.78 -22.85
N ILE A 125 -6.32 -4.35 -24.00
CA ILE A 125 -5.70 -3.02 -24.16
C ILE A 125 -6.74 -1.89 -24.23
N SER A 126 -7.98 -2.23 -24.60
CA SER A 126 -9.05 -1.27 -24.88
C SER A 126 -9.71 -0.68 -23.64
#